data_AF-A0A4Q0Q821-F1
#
_entry.id   AF-A0A4Q0Q821-F1
#
_cell.length_a   1.000
_cell.length_b   1.000
_cell.length_c   1.000
_cell.angle_alpha   90.00
_cell.angle_beta   90.00
_cell.angle_gamma   90.00
#
_symmetry.space_group_name_H-M   'P 1'
#
loop_
_entity.id
_entity.type
_entity.pdbx_description
1 polymer ?
#
loop_
_entity_poly.entity_id
_entity_poly.type
_entity_poly.pdbx_seq_one_letter_code
_entity_poly.pdbx_strand_id
1 'polypeptide(L)'
;MRSLADSALASEGYLVANQQYCLVRNGELISTSFKPIEDPDGGEWFPIENEDTEPFDPAKHWRLKPLPLRLDSARGIVVRTYPVIAKCMEHA
;
A
#
# COMPACT_ATOMS: atom_id res chain seq x y z
N MET A 1 15.37 -10.61 -0.76
CA MET A 1 16.26 -10.37 0.40
C MET A 1 15.45 -9.56 1.42
N ARG A 2 15.10 -10.12 2.59
CA ARG A 2 14.35 -9.39 3.63
C ARG A 2 15.24 -8.28 4.19
N SER A 3 14.73 -7.05 4.29
CA SER A 3 15.48 -5.94 4.87
C SER A 3 15.82 -6.27 6.33
N LEU A 4 17.06 -6.03 6.74
CA LEU A 4 17.50 -6.16 8.13
C LEU A 4 16.65 -5.28 9.06
N ALA A 5 16.11 -4.18 8.54
CA ALA A 5 15.24 -3.27 9.28
C ALA A 5 13.90 -3.92 9.69
N ASP A 6 13.28 -4.72 8.82
CA ASP A 6 12.00 -5.38 9.12
C ASP A 6 12.16 -6.50 10.16
N SER A 7 13.31 -7.18 10.13
CA SER A 7 13.65 -8.21 11.11
C SER A 7 13.98 -7.61 12.48
N ALA A 8 14.60 -6.43 12.51
CA ALA A 8 14.86 -5.67 13.74
C ALA A 8 13.54 -5.19 14.38
N LEU A 9 12.64 -4.58 13.61
CA LEU A 9 11.35 -4.09 14.10
C LEU A 9 10.43 -5.20 14.61
N ALA A 10 10.46 -6.38 13.96
CA ALA A 10 9.74 -7.56 14.44
C ALA A 10 10.30 -8.10 15.76
N SER A 11 11.62 -8.00 15.97
CA SER A 11 12.28 -8.48 17.21
C SER A 11 12.00 -7.59 18.43
N GLU A 12 11.64 -6.32 18.21
CA GLU A 12 11.32 -5.35 19.27
C GLU A 12 9.83 -5.33 19.65
N GLY A 13 9.01 -6.24 19.12
CA GLY A 13 7.60 -6.39 19.51
C GLY A 13 6.67 -5.31 18.95
N TYR A 14 7.13 -4.48 18.03
CA TYR A 14 6.26 -3.62 17.26
C TYR A 14 5.42 -4.48 16.30
N LEU A 15 4.13 -4.15 16.18
CA LEU A 15 3.28 -4.68 15.11
C LEU A 15 3.88 -4.20 13.79
N VAL A 16 4.80 -4.98 13.22
CA VAL A 16 5.19 -4.84 11.82
C VAL A 16 3.90 -5.03 11.06
N ALA A 17 3.32 -3.93 10.57
CA ALA A 17 2.12 -3.96 9.76
C ALA A 17 2.35 -5.06 8.71
N ASN A 18 1.47 -6.06 8.67
CA ASN A 18 1.63 -7.17 7.73
C ASN A 18 1.74 -6.56 6.33
N GLN A 19 2.95 -6.47 5.79
CA GLN A 19 3.22 -5.80 4.54
C GLN A 19 2.44 -6.52 3.44
N GLN A 20 1.59 -5.78 2.73
CA GLN A 20 0.87 -6.31 1.59
C GLN A 20 1.68 -6.08 0.32
N TYR A 21 1.56 -6.98 -0.64
CA TYR A 21 2.23 -6.92 -1.93
C TYR A 21 1.21 -7.03 -3.05
N CYS A 22 1.56 -6.52 -4.23
CA CYS A 22 0.81 -6.69 -5.46
C CYS A 22 1.67 -7.39 -6.51
N LEU A 23 1.14 -8.46 -7.10
CA LEU A 23 1.74 -9.11 -8.25
C LEU A 23 1.52 -8.24 -9.48
N VAL A 24 2.62 -7.93 -10.17
CA VAL A 24 2.62 -7.15 -11.40
C VAL A 24 3.22 -7.98 -12.52
N ARG A 25 2.54 -8.04 -13.65
CA ARG A 25 2.99 -8.77 -14.84
C ARG A 25 2.88 -7.88 -16.05
N ASN A 26 3.98 -7.67 -16.78
CA ASN A 26 4.02 -6.77 -17.95
C ASN A 26 3.43 -5.36 -17.69
N GLY A 27 3.59 -4.84 -16.47
CA GLY A 27 3.03 -3.55 -16.05
C GLY A 27 1.58 -3.58 -15.57
N GLU A 28 0.90 -4.72 -15.63
CA GLU A 28 -0.48 -4.89 -15.18
C GLU A 28 -0.53 -5.37 -13.72
N LEU A 29 -1.48 -4.83 -12.95
CA LEU A 29 -1.73 -5.20 -11.55
C LEU A 29 -2.65 -6.42 -11.50
N ILE A 30 -2.15 -7.56 -11.04
CA ILE A 30 -2.84 -8.86 -11.16
C ILE A 30 -3.58 -9.24 -9.89
N SER A 31 -2.88 -9.30 -8.75
CA SER A 31 -3.47 -9.74 -7.47
C SER A 31 -2.73 -9.15 -6.28
N THR A 32 -3.31 -9.25 -5.08
CA THR A 32 -2.66 -8.83 -3.84
C THR A 32 -2.52 -9.98 -2.86
N SER A 33 -1.42 -10.01 -2.10
CA SER A 33 -1.16 -11.03 -1.09
C SER A 33 -0.32 -10.46 0.06
N PHE A 34 -0.48 -11.04 1.25
CA PHE A 34 0.46 -10.84 2.38
C PHE A 34 1.59 -11.88 2.39
N LYS A 35 1.53 -12.85 1.47
CA LYS A 35 2.50 -13.93 1.30
C LYS A 35 2.89 -13.99 -0.18
N PRO A 36 3.84 -13.15 -0.62
CA PRO A 36 4.33 -13.22 -1.99
C PRO A 36 5.00 -14.57 -2.22
N ILE A 37 4.65 -15.21 -3.33
CA ILE A 37 5.24 -16.48 -3.81
C ILE A 37 5.77 -16.25 -5.22
N GLU A 38 6.73 -17.05 -5.67
CA GLU A 38 7.18 -16.95 -7.07
C GLU A 38 6.00 -17.13 -8.03
N ASP A 39 5.89 -16.23 -9.01
CA ASP A 39 4.86 -16.31 -10.04
C ASP A 39 5.36 -17.16 -11.21
N PRO A 40 4.70 -18.28 -11.56
CA PRO A 40 5.17 -19.18 -12.62
C PRO A 40 5.17 -18.54 -14.01
N ASP A 41 4.40 -17.47 -14.20
CA ASP A 41 4.32 -16.72 -15.45
C ASP A 41 5.30 -15.52 -15.48
N GLY A 42 6.21 -15.43 -14.51
CA GLY A 42 7.30 -14.43 -14.49
C GLY A 42 6.91 -13.03 -13.99
N GLY A 43 5.79 -12.88 -13.28
CA GLY A 43 5.44 -11.63 -12.61
C GLY A 43 6.29 -11.34 -11.37
N GLU A 44 6.30 -10.07 -10.96
CA GLU A 44 7.06 -9.57 -9.82
C GLU A 44 6.13 -9.02 -8.73
N TRP A 45 6.50 -9.26 -7.46
CA TRP A 45 5.75 -8.74 -6.33
C TRP A 45 6.34 -7.42 -5.85
N PHE A 46 5.54 -6.37 -5.95
CA PHE A 46 5.88 -5.04 -5.44
C PHE A 46 5.19 -4.79 -4.09
N PRO A 47 5.86 -4.16 -3.11
CA PRO A 47 5.21 -3.79 -1.86
C PRO A 47 4.12 -2.74 -2.14
N ILE A 48 2.99 -2.87 -1.45
CA ILE A 48 1.93 -1.86 -1.47
C ILE A 48 2.20 -0.84 -0.37
N GLU A 49 2.34 0.42 -0.75
CA GLU A 49 2.35 1.55 0.17
C GLU A 49 0.98 2.23 0.18
N ASN A 50 0.53 2.59 1.39
CA ASN A 50 -0.70 3.34 1.56
C ASN A 50 -0.35 4.83 1.72
N GLU A 51 -1.01 5.67 0.95
CA GLU A 51 -0.90 7.12 1.07
C GLU A 51 -2.29 7.75 1.14
N ASP A 52 -2.38 8.89 1.81
CA ASP A 52 -3.57 9.73 1.78
C ASP A 52 -3.35 10.85 0.75
N THR A 53 -4.41 11.35 0.11
CA THR A 53 -4.31 12.51 -0.80
C THR A 53 -3.89 13.79 -0.08
N GLU A 54 -4.13 13.86 1.23
CA GLU A 54 -3.88 14.99 2.11
C GLU A 54 -3.55 14.49 3.53
N PRO A 55 -2.92 15.31 4.40
CA PRO A 55 -2.70 14.94 5.79
C PRO A 55 -4.01 14.55 6.52
N PHE A 56 -4.08 13.33 7.03
CA PHE A 56 -5.27 12.81 7.69
C PHE A 56 -5.37 13.25 9.16
N ASP A 57 -6.53 13.80 9.51
CA ASP A 57 -6.94 14.10 10.89
C ASP A 57 -8.34 13.47 11.10
N PRO A 58 -8.47 12.42 11.93
CA PRO A 58 -9.74 11.71 12.11
C PRO A 58 -10.84 12.56 12.74
N ALA A 59 -10.51 13.66 13.43
CA ALA A 59 -11.51 14.59 13.95
C ALA A 59 -12.12 15.42 12.81
N LYS A 60 -11.31 15.84 11.84
CA LYS A 60 -11.69 16.80 10.79
C LYS A 60 -12.00 16.17 9.44
N HIS A 61 -11.59 14.93 9.19
CA HIS A 61 -11.64 14.31 7.88
C HIS A 61 -12.34 12.96 7.86
N TRP A 62 -12.92 12.63 6.71
CA TRP A 62 -13.26 11.27 6.33
C TRP A 62 -12.18 10.72 5.41
N ARG A 63 -11.76 9.48 5.66
CA ARG A 63 -10.95 8.70 4.73
C ARG A 63 -11.89 7.82 3.91
N LEU A 64 -11.93 8.04 2.61
CA LEU A 64 -12.81 7.29 1.71
C LEU A 64 -12.19 5.94 1.32
N LYS A 65 -12.97 5.14 0.58
CA LYS A 65 -12.45 3.92 -0.04
C LYS A 65 -11.29 4.28 -0.98
N PRO A 66 -10.26 3.43 -1.05
CA PRO A 66 -9.09 3.72 -1.85
C PRO A 66 -9.43 3.78 -3.35
N LEU A 67 -8.66 4.58 -4.07
CA LEU A 67 -8.64 4.57 -5.53
C LEU A 67 -8.05 3.26 -6.05
N PRO A 68 -8.23 2.94 -7.35
CA PRO A 68 -7.54 1.81 -7.96
C PRO A 68 -6.04 1.85 -7.70
N LEU A 69 -5.44 0.68 -7.46
CA LEU A 69 -4.00 0.58 -7.26
C LEU A 69 -3.26 1.13 -8.47
N ARG A 70 -2.10 1.73 -8.21
CA ARG A 70 -1.24 2.29 -9.26
C ARG A 70 0.18 1.78 -9.09
N LEU A 71 0.79 1.35 -10.19
CA LEU A 71 2.22 1.05 -10.20
C LEU A 71 3.02 2.36 -10.21
N ASP A 72 3.97 2.48 -9.30
CA ASP A 72 5.02 3.49 -9.34
C ASP A 72 6.34 2.81 -9.72
N SER A 73 6.58 2.70 -11.03
CA SER A 73 7.75 2.01 -11.58
C SER A 73 9.07 2.70 -11.22
N ALA A 74 9.05 4.01 -10.93
CA ALA A 74 10.26 4.75 -10.57
C ALA A 74 10.73 4.39 -9.15
N ARG A 75 9.77 4.16 -8.25
CA ARG A 75 10.03 3.76 -6.86
C ARG A 75 10.05 2.24 -6.65
N GLY A 76 9.57 1.47 -7.64
CA GLY A 76 9.44 0.02 -7.50
C GLY A 76 8.43 -0.37 -6.42
N ILE A 77 7.27 0.30 -6.40
CA ILE A 77 6.19 0.03 -5.44
C ILE A 77 4.83 0.09 -6.14
N VAL A 78 3.80 -0.43 -5.47
CA VAL A 78 2.41 -0.17 -5.83
C VAL A 78 1.79 0.75 -4.79
N VAL A 79 1.06 1.75 -5.24
CA VAL A 79 0.48 2.78 -4.37
C VAL A 79 -1.01 2.54 -4.24
N ARG A 80 -1.49 2.53 -2.99
CA ARG A 80 -2.90 2.60 -2.63
C ARG A 80 -3.20 3.97 -2.05
N THR A 81 -3.82 4.81 -2.86
CA THR A 81 -4.19 6.17 -2.45
C THR A 81 -5.59 6.18 -1.82
N TYR A 82 -5.71 6.73 -0.63
CA TYR A 82 -6.96 6.95 0.09
C TYR A 82 -7.36 8.43 -0.02
N PRO A 83 -8.50 8.75 -0.67
CA PRO A 83 -8.99 10.12 -0.68
C PRO A 83 -9.37 10.59 0.72
N VAL A 84 -8.86 11.76 1.09
CA VAL A 84 -9.20 12.46 2.34
C VAL A 84 -10.10 13.64 1.99
N ILE A 85 -11.24 13.74 2.67
CA ILE A 85 -12.17 14.87 2.52
C ILE A 85 -12.47 15.49 3.88
N ALA A 86 -12.67 16.80 3.93
CA ALA A 86 -13.06 17.51 5.14
C ALA A 86 -14.53 17.24 5.51
N LYS A 87 -14.80 16.95 6.78
CA LYS A 87 -16.16 16.70 7.28
C LYS A 87 -17.07 17.91 7.17
N CYS A 88 -16.51 19.12 7.19
CA CYS A 88 -17.27 20.36 7.03
C CYS A 88 -17.79 20.59 5.60
N MET A 89 -17.38 19.76 4.62
CA MET A 89 -17.81 19.87 3.23
C MET A 89 -19.02 19.00 2.84
N GLU A 90 -19.66 18.29 3.77
CA GLU A 90 -20.90 17.54 3.50
C GLU A 90 -22.15 18.43 3.28
N HIS A 91 -22.04 19.76 3.44
CA HIS A 91 -23.16 20.70 3.32
C HIS A 91 -22.88 21.88 2.36
N ALA A 92 -22.49 21.60 1.12
CA ALA A 92 -22.45 22.61 0.05
C ALA A 92 -23.30 22.17 -1.15
#